data_AF-A0A0S4JR78-F1
#
_entry.id   AF-A0A0S4JR78-F1
#
_cell.length_a   1.000
_cell.length_b   1.000
_cell.length_c   1.000
_cell.angle_alpha   90.00
_cell.angle_beta   90.00
_cell.angle_gamma   90.00
#
_symmetry.space_group_name_H-M   'P 1'
#
loop_
_entity.id
_entity.type
_entity.pdbx_description
1 polymer ?
#
loop_
_entity_poly.entity_id
_entity_poly.type
_entity_poly.pdbx_seq_one_letter_code
_entity_poly.pdbx_strand_id
1 'polypeptide(L)'
;VQKWGSLIESVVEAKTNDGYVLRLFVIAFTRRQKGQLAKNTYAKTRLEKWARHRITSMIQKRLAKLDINQAVAQLSQDIISDALLKRCNPILPLRDLKIRKVKVTRKPGSAVQEAALLAGQGEVPASKEADARVEAAAVVAETVEVAAE
;
A
#
# COMPACT_ATOMS: atom_id res chain seq x y z
N VAL A 1 3.77 4.91 19.10
CA VAL A 1 2.84 6.06 19.22
C VAL A 1 3.27 6.89 20.42
N GLN A 2 3.43 8.20 20.26
CA GLN A 2 3.87 9.07 21.36
C GLN A 2 2.65 9.72 22.02
N LYS A 3 2.66 9.82 23.35
CA LYS A 3 1.65 10.58 24.09
C LYS A 3 1.73 12.06 23.72
N TRP A 4 0.63 12.79 23.87
CA TRP A 4 0.54 14.25 23.65
C TRP A 4 0.56 14.71 22.19
N GLY A 5 0.44 13.82 21.22
CA GLY A 5 0.30 14.15 19.80
C GLY A 5 -0.96 13.53 19.18
N SER A 6 -1.41 14.09 18.05
CA SER A 6 -2.50 13.50 17.26
C SER A 6 -1.95 12.43 16.32
N LEU A 7 -2.72 11.35 16.20
CA LEU A 7 -2.52 10.30 15.22
C LEU A 7 -3.55 10.48 14.10
N ILE A 8 -3.07 10.66 12.87
CA ILE A 8 -3.92 10.84 11.69
C ILE A 8 -3.85 9.57 10.85
N GLU A 9 -4.96 8.83 10.80
CA GLU A 9 -5.10 7.67 9.92
C GLU A 9 -5.93 8.03 8.69
N SER A 10 -5.56 7.46 7.55
CA SER A 10 -6.37 7.47 6.34
C SER A 10 -6.29 6.13 5.62
N VAL A 11 -7.45 5.63 5.22
CA VAL A 11 -7.58 4.47 4.33
C VAL A 11 -7.82 5.00 2.93
N VAL A 12 -7.01 4.53 1.97
CA VAL A 12 -7.11 4.94 0.57
C VAL A 12 -7.24 3.70 -0.28
N GLU A 13 -8.24 3.68 -1.15
CA GLU A 13 -8.36 2.71 -2.23
C GLU A 13 -7.94 3.38 -3.54
N ALA A 14 -6.98 2.77 -4.23
CA ALA A 14 -6.41 3.26 -5.46
C ALA A 14 -6.36 2.14 -6.49
N LYS A 15 -6.79 2.43 -7.72
CA LYS A 15 -6.66 1.55 -8.86
C LYS A 15 -5.39 1.92 -9.62
N THR A 16 -4.59 0.92 -9.96
CA THR A 16 -3.41 1.06 -10.83
C THR A 16 -3.83 0.95 -12.31
N ASN A 17 -2.91 1.29 -13.20
CA ASN A 17 -3.15 1.22 -14.64
C ASN A 17 -3.48 -0.21 -15.10
N ASP A 18 -2.73 -1.19 -14.62
CA ASP A 18 -2.91 -2.63 -14.90
C ASP A 18 -4.19 -3.24 -14.28
N GLY A 19 -5.03 -2.43 -13.64
CA GLY A 19 -6.30 -2.88 -13.08
C GLY A 19 -6.24 -3.50 -11.69
N TYR A 20 -5.07 -3.53 -11.02
CA TYR A 20 -5.00 -3.90 -9.60
C TYR A 20 -5.64 -2.82 -8.73
N VAL A 21 -6.41 -3.25 -7.73
CA VAL A 21 -6.98 -2.37 -6.72
C VAL A 21 -6.23 -2.55 -5.41
N LEU A 22 -5.54 -1.50 -4.98
CA LEU A 22 -4.73 -1.47 -3.76
C LEU A 22 -5.44 -0.68 -2.66
N ARG A 23 -5.49 -1.23 -1.46
CA ARG A 23 -5.92 -0.55 -0.24
C ARG A 23 -4.72 -0.22 0.65
N LEU A 24 -4.44 1.06 0.76
CA LEU A 24 -3.32 1.65 1.49
C LEU A 24 -3.80 2.20 2.83
N PHE A 25 -3.04 1.92 3.88
CA PHE A 25 -3.27 2.45 5.21
C PHE A 25 -2.13 3.40 5.54
N VAL A 26 -2.43 4.69 5.57
CA VAL A 26 -1.45 5.73 5.85
C VAL A 26 -1.63 6.20 7.28
N ILE A 27 -0.52 6.36 7.98
CA ILE A 27 -0.46 6.90 9.33
C ILE A 27 0.45 8.12 9.31
N ALA A 28 0.01 9.19 9.96
CA ALA A 28 0.83 10.37 10.18
C ALA A 28 0.78 10.81 11.64
N PHE A 29 1.90 11.35 12.13
CA PHE A 29 2.05 11.88 13.47
C PHE A 29 2.37 13.37 13.43
N THR A 30 1.72 14.15 14.30
CA THR A 30 2.08 15.56 14.46
C THR A 30 3.44 15.71 15.14
N ARG A 31 4.18 16.77 14.76
CA ARG A 31 5.41 17.18 15.45
C ARG A 31 5.19 18.43 16.26
N ARG A 32 6.01 18.59 17.30
CA ARG A 32 6.15 19.85 18.03
C ARG A 32 6.92 20.85 17.18
N GLN A 33 6.45 22.10 17.14
CA GLN A 33 7.17 23.17 16.44
C GLN A 33 8.32 23.71 17.32
N LYS A 34 9.39 24.19 16.66
CA LYS A 34 10.49 24.88 17.35
C LYS A 34 9.92 26.16 18.00
N GLY A 35 10.17 26.34 19.30
CA GLY A 35 9.64 27.47 20.08
C GLY A 35 8.25 27.24 20.72
N GLN A 36 7.62 26.10 20.48
CA GLN A 36 6.35 25.78 21.16
C GLN A 36 6.59 25.50 22.65
N LEU A 37 5.95 26.24 23.56
CA LEU A 37 6.06 26.01 25.02
C LEU A 37 5.25 24.77 25.45
N ALA A 38 4.01 24.67 24.98
CA ALA A 38 3.07 23.61 25.33
C ALA A 38 3.55 22.22 24.92
N LYS A 39 3.43 21.23 25.83
CA LYS A 39 3.81 19.83 25.58
C LYS A 39 2.94 19.14 24.51
N ASN A 40 1.73 19.65 24.31
CA ASN A 40 0.70 19.03 23.48
C ASN A 40 0.78 19.49 22.02
N THR A 41 0.63 18.57 21.07
CA THR A 41 0.63 18.81 19.63
C THR A 41 -0.63 18.25 18.96
N TYR A 42 -1.78 18.43 19.60
CA TYR A 42 -3.06 17.97 19.06
C TYR A 42 -3.47 18.81 17.85
N ALA A 43 -3.83 18.15 16.76
CA ALA A 43 -4.36 18.78 15.58
C ALA A 43 -5.85 19.13 15.78
N LYS A 44 -6.28 20.27 15.21
CA LYS A 44 -7.71 20.59 15.12
C LYS A 44 -8.37 19.63 14.12
N THR A 45 -9.58 19.17 14.42
CA THR A 45 -10.33 18.22 13.58
C THR A 45 -10.47 18.68 12.12
N ARG A 46 -10.63 20.00 11.88
CA ARG A 46 -10.67 20.58 10.52
C ARG A 46 -9.38 20.32 9.75
N LEU A 47 -8.22 20.53 10.38
CA LEU A 47 -6.91 20.32 9.77
C LEU A 47 -6.65 18.85 9.51
N GLU A 48 -7.08 17.96 10.41
CA GLU A 48 -6.99 16.52 10.19
C GLU A 48 -7.81 16.07 8.97
N LYS A 49 -9.07 16.52 8.85
CA LYS A 49 -9.91 16.23 7.69
C LYS A 49 -9.28 16.73 6.39
N TRP A 50 -8.69 17.93 6.42
CA TRP A 50 -8.03 18.49 5.26
C TRP A 50 -6.76 17.70 4.86
N ALA A 51 -5.95 17.30 5.84
CA ALA A 51 -4.79 16.44 5.62
C ALA A 51 -5.19 15.08 5.05
N ARG A 52 -6.24 14.43 5.59
CA ARG A 52 -6.77 13.16 5.04
C ARG A 52 -7.19 13.32 3.57
N HIS A 53 -7.92 14.39 3.23
CA HIS A 53 -8.32 14.65 1.85
C HIS A 53 -7.10 14.85 0.92
N ARG A 54 -6.07 15.56 1.40
CA ARG A 54 -4.82 15.78 0.65
C ARG A 54 -4.07 14.48 0.39
N ILE A 55 -3.98 13.60 1.39
CA ILE A 55 -3.34 12.29 1.30
C ILE A 55 -4.07 11.43 0.27
N THR A 56 -5.40 11.28 0.39
CA THR A 56 -6.21 10.46 -0.53
C THR A 56 -6.10 10.95 -1.97
N SER A 57 -6.26 12.25 -2.21
CA SER A 57 -6.21 12.83 -3.56
C SER A 57 -4.85 12.61 -4.24
N MET A 58 -3.75 12.72 -3.48
CA MET A 58 -2.41 12.58 -4.03
C MET A 58 -2.05 11.13 -4.36
N ILE A 59 -2.38 10.21 -3.45
CA ILE A 59 -2.13 8.78 -3.64
C ILE A 59 -2.90 8.27 -4.86
N GLN A 60 -4.18 8.60 -4.96
CA GLN A 60 -5.01 8.20 -6.11
C GLN A 60 -4.45 8.73 -7.42
N LYS A 61 -4.03 10.01 -7.46
CA LYS A 61 -3.44 10.61 -8.67
C LYS A 61 -2.10 10.00 -9.08
N ARG A 62 -1.27 9.60 -8.12
CA ARG A 62 0.04 8.97 -8.42
C ARG A 62 -0.14 7.54 -8.88
N LEU A 63 -0.89 6.73 -8.12
CA LEU A 63 -1.01 5.30 -8.40
C LEU A 63 -1.86 4.99 -9.63
N ALA A 64 -2.82 5.85 -10.00
CA ALA A 64 -3.59 5.68 -11.23
C ALA A 64 -2.75 5.75 -12.51
N LYS A 65 -1.56 6.35 -12.45
CA LYS A 65 -0.66 6.50 -13.61
C LYS A 65 0.43 5.42 -13.67
N LEU A 66 0.54 4.60 -12.63
CA LEU A 66 1.62 3.64 -12.47
C LEU A 66 1.10 2.23 -12.63
N ASP A 67 1.97 1.40 -13.18
CA ASP A 67 1.81 -0.05 -13.22
C ASP A 67 2.21 -0.65 -11.86
N ILE A 68 1.84 -1.90 -11.59
CA ILE A 68 2.02 -2.53 -10.28
C ILE A 68 3.50 -2.61 -9.86
N ASN A 69 4.39 -2.99 -10.79
CA ASN A 69 5.83 -3.11 -10.51
C ASN A 69 6.45 -1.76 -10.16
N GLN A 70 6.07 -0.72 -10.90
CA GLN A 70 6.54 0.66 -10.64
C GLN A 70 5.97 1.21 -9.33
N ALA A 71 4.70 0.90 -9.04
CA ALA A 71 4.07 1.26 -7.77
C ALA A 71 4.81 0.61 -6.58
N VAL A 72 5.15 -0.68 -6.68
CA VAL A 72 5.92 -1.40 -5.64
C VAL A 72 7.31 -0.79 -5.45
N ALA A 73 8.03 -0.48 -6.53
CA ALA A 73 9.33 0.17 -6.45
C ALA A 73 9.26 1.52 -5.69
N GLN A 74 8.28 2.37 -6.02
CA GLN A 74 8.11 3.66 -5.34
C GLN A 74 7.64 3.54 -3.89
N LEU A 75 6.86 2.50 -3.57
CA LEU A 75 6.40 2.22 -2.21
C LEU A 75 7.52 1.65 -1.35
N SER A 76 8.36 0.77 -1.91
CA SER A 76 9.52 0.18 -1.22
C SER A 76 10.58 1.22 -0.87
N GLN A 77 10.80 2.18 -1.75
CA GLN A 77 11.77 3.27 -1.55
C GLN A 77 11.19 4.47 -0.79
N ASP A 78 9.95 4.38 -0.28
CA ASP A 78 9.26 5.44 0.47
C ASP A 78 9.12 6.80 -0.28
N ILE A 79 9.29 6.82 -1.59
CA ILE A 79 9.21 8.04 -2.43
C ILE A 79 7.84 8.70 -2.36
N ILE A 80 6.78 7.90 -2.24
CA ILE A 80 5.40 8.39 -2.08
C ILE A 80 5.19 9.00 -0.69
N SER A 81 5.70 8.35 0.36
CA SER A 81 5.64 8.79 1.75
C SER A 81 6.30 10.18 1.91
N ASP A 82 7.49 10.36 1.34
CA ASP A 82 8.23 11.62 1.39
C ASP A 82 7.55 12.75 0.61
N ALA A 83 6.99 12.43 -0.56
CA ALA A 83 6.25 13.39 -1.36
C ALA A 83 4.98 13.88 -0.63
N LEU A 84 4.28 12.95 0.05
CA LEU A 84 3.12 13.26 0.89
C LEU A 84 3.52 14.14 2.07
N LEU A 85 4.61 13.82 2.77
CA LEU A 85 5.09 14.61 3.90
C LEU A 85 5.32 16.07 3.51
N LYS A 86 6.07 16.31 2.42
CA LYS A 86 6.34 17.67 1.90
C LYS A 86 5.05 18.44 1.58
N ARG A 87 4.02 17.75 1.10
CA ARG A 87 2.77 18.36 0.64
C ARG A 87 1.73 18.54 1.75
N CYS A 88 1.80 17.75 2.81
CA CYS A 88 0.92 17.84 3.98
C CYS A 88 1.49 18.74 5.09
N ASN A 89 2.81 18.95 5.13
CA ASN A 89 3.48 19.80 6.13
C ASN A 89 2.98 21.27 6.18
N PRO A 90 2.51 21.90 5.07
CA PRO A 90 1.91 23.24 5.14
C PRO A 90 0.55 23.30 5.86
N ILE A 91 -0.19 22.18 5.92
CA ILE A 91 -1.50 22.13 6.59
C ILE A 91 -1.29 22.03 8.09
N LEU A 92 -0.39 21.13 8.50
CA LEU A 92 -0.06 20.88 9.89
C LEU A 92 1.36 20.32 10.00
N PRO A 93 2.09 20.64 11.08
CA PRO A 93 3.45 20.18 11.25
C PRO A 93 3.45 18.66 11.50
N LEU A 94 3.98 17.90 10.54
CA LEU A 94 4.09 16.45 10.61
C LEU A 94 5.52 16.02 10.96
N ARG A 95 5.67 14.99 11.79
CA ARG A 95 6.96 14.32 12.03
C ARG A 95 7.19 13.28 10.95
N ASP A 96 6.30 12.30 10.94
CA ASP A 96 6.37 11.14 10.07
C ASP A 96 5.02 10.97 9.38
N LEU A 97 5.06 10.60 8.11
CA LEU A 97 3.92 10.13 7.34
C LEU A 97 4.38 8.85 6.63
N LYS A 98 3.83 7.70 7.05
CA LYS A 98 4.24 6.39 6.56
C LYS A 98 3.04 5.56 6.12
N ILE A 99 3.27 4.68 5.16
CA ILE A 99 2.29 3.69 4.73
C ILE A 99 2.48 2.45 5.62
N ARG A 100 1.51 2.15 6.48
CA ARG A 100 1.58 1.02 7.43
C ARG A 100 1.43 -0.33 6.74
N LYS A 101 0.52 -0.43 5.78
CA LYS A 101 0.30 -1.65 5.00
C LYS A 101 -0.33 -1.32 3.66
N VAL A 102 0.02 -2.12 2.67
CA VAL A 102 -0.59 -2.15 1.35
C VAL A 102 -1.25 -3.50 1.20
N LYS A 103 -2.54 -3.51 0.88
CA LYS A 103 -3.28 -4.73 0.60
C LYS A 103 -3.71 -4.72 -0.85
N VAL A 104 -3.51 -5.81 -1.57
CA VAL A 104 -4.19 -6.02 -2.85
C VAL A 104 -5.59 -6.49 -2.53
N THR A 105 -6.60 -5.68 -2.88
CA THR A 105 -8.01 -6.03 -2.65
C THR A 105 -8.54 -6.85 -3.82
N ARG A 106 -8.22 -6.44 -5.05
CA ARG A 106 -8.62 -7.12 -6.27
C ARG A 106 -7.45 -7.19 -7.23
N LYS A 107 -7.23 -8.38 -7.77
CA LYS A 107 -6.37 -8.64 -8.92
C LYS A 107 -7.20 -8.44 -10.20
N PRO A 108 -6.62 -7.95 -11.32
CA PRO A 108 -7.31 -8.00 -12.60
C PRO A 108 -7.71 -9.45 -12.93
N GLY A 109 -8.89 -9.63 -13.52
CA GLY A 109 -9.38 -10.96 -13.93
C GLY A 109 -8.58 -11.52 -15.10
N SER A 110 -8.04 -12.72 -14.93
CA SER A 110 -7.22 -13.55 -15.84
C SER A 110 -7.83 -13.73 -17.25
N ALA A 111 -7.10 -13.84 -18.37
CA ALA A 111 -5.91 -14.66 -18.60
C ALA A 111 -4.80 -14.03 -19.47
N VAL A 112 -5.10 -12.98 -20.25
CA VAL A 112 -4.14 -12.41 -21.22
C VAL A 112 -3.15 -11.43 -20.56
N GLN A 113 -3.59 -10.73 -19.51
CA GLN A 113 -2.78 -9.70 -18.84
C GLN A 113 -1.80 -10.29 -17.82
N GLU A 114 -2.15 -11.42 -17.19
CA GLU A 114 -1.29 -12.08 -16.21
C GLU A 114 -0.06 -12.72 -16.88
N ALA A 115 -0.22 -13.32 -18.06
CA ALA A 115 0.89 -13.88 -18.85
C ALA A 115 1.84 -12.79 -19.37
N ALA A 116 1.33 -11.62 -19.77
CA ALA A 116 2.16 -10.49 -20.20
C ALA A 116 3.00 -9.89 -19.06
N LEU A 117 2.44 -9.87 -17.84
CA LEU A 117 3.15 -9.44 -16.63
C LEU A 117 4.20 -10.47 -16.16
N LEU A 118 3.92 -11.77 -16.32
CA LEU A 118 4.85 -12.85 -15.97
C LEU A 118 6.02 -12.95 -16.95
N ALA A 119 5.78 -12.77 -18.26
CA ALA A 119 6.81 -12.78 -19.29
C ALA A 119 7.82 -11.63 -19.18
N GLY A 120 7.43 -10.52 -18.52
CA GLY A 120 8.34 -9.40 -18.22
C GLY A 120 9.19 -9.61 -16.97
N GLN A 121 8.92 -10.65 -16.17
CA GLN A 121 9.75 -11.04 -15.04
C GLN A 121 10.67 -12.17 -15.50
N GLY A 122 11.96 -11.86 -15.71
CA GLY A 122 12.98 -12.91 -15.83
C GLY A 122 12.91 -13.86 -14.62
N GLU A 123 13.22 -15.14 -14.86
CA GLU A 123 13.01 -16.27 -13.94
C GLU A 123 13.09 -15.90 -12.46
N VAL A 124 11.95 -15.98 -11.78
CA VAL A 124 11.90 -15.91 -10.32
C VAL A 124 12.57 -17.19 -9.78
N PRO A 125 13.61 -17.11 -8.93
CA PRO A 125 14.19 -18.30 -8.33
C PRO A 125 13.13 -18.99 -7.47
N ALA A 126 12.81 -20.23 -7.82
CA ALA A 126 11.76 -21.03 -7.19
C ALA A 126 11.96 -21.09 -5.67
N SER A 127 11.07 -20.41 -4.93
CA SER A 127 10.94 -20.60 -3.50
C SER A 127 10.24 -21.94 -3.26
N LYS A 128 10.98 -22.91 -2.72
CA LYS A 128 10.61 -24.31 -2.46
C LYS A 128 9.28 -24.58 -1.73
N GLU A 129 8.61 -23.55 -1.21
CA GLU A 129 7.30 -23.66 -0.56
C GLU A 129 6.12 -23.66 -1.54
N ALA A 130 6.31 -23.23 -2.80
CA ALA A 130 5.26 -23.27 -3.81
C ALA A 130 5.09 -24.67 -4.42
N ASP A 131 6.20 -25.37 -4.71
CA ASP A 131 6.18 -26.71 -5.32
C ASP A 131 5.50 -27.74 -4.41
N ALA A 132 5.73 -27.67 -3.09
CA ALA A 132 5.11 -28.57 -2.11
C ALA A 132 3.56 -28.48 -2.08
N ARG A 133 2.99 -27.35 -2.48
CA ARG A 133 1.52 -27.16 -2.52
C ARG A 133 0.91 -27.62 -3.83
N VAL A 134 1.67 -27.55 -4.92
CA VAL A 134 1.24 -28.00 -6.25
C VAL A 134 1.30 -29.53 -6.32
N GLU A 135 2.36 -30.15 -5.77
CA GLU A 135 2.44 -31.61 -5.68
C GLU A 135 1.37 -32.19 -4.74
N ALA A 136 1.11 -31.55 -3.60
CA ALA A 136 0.04 -31.99 -2.70
C ALA A 136 -1.37 -31.89 -3.33
N ALA A 137 -1.60 -30.93 -4.24
CA ALA A 137 -2.88 -30.80 -4.93
C ALA A 137 -3.03 -31.80 -6.09
N ALA A 138 -1.94 -32.12 -6.80
CA ALA A 138 -1.93 -33.10 -7.88
C ALA A 138 -2.15 -34.52 -7.36
N VAL A 139 -1.51 -34.91 -6.25
CA VAL A 139 -1.69 -36.24 -5.63
C VAL A 139 -3.13 -36.43 -5.13
N VAL A 140 -3.75 -35.37 -4.60
CA VAL A 140 -5.16 -35.44 -4.17
C VAL A 140 -6.11 -35.57 -5.36
N ALA A 141 -5.84 -34.91 -6.48
CA ALA A 141 -6.64 -35.07 -7.70
C ALA A 141 -6.53 -36.49 -8.28
N GLU A 142 -5.32 -37.05 -8.33
CA GLU A 142 -5.09 -38.41 -8.86
C GLU A 142 -5.73 -39.49 -7.98
N THR A 143 -5.70 -39.35 -6.65
CA THR A 143 -6.39 -40.30 -5.75
C THR A 143 -7.91 -40.24 -5.83
N VAL A 144 -8.49 -39.12 -6.30
CA VAL A 144 -9.94 -38.98 -6.47
C VAL A 144 -10.41 -39.58 -7.79
N GLU A 145 -9.60 -39.56 -8.84
CA GLU A 145 -9.91 -40.25 -10.11
C GLU A 145 -9.79 -41.77 -9.96
N VAL A 146 -8.78 -42.30 -9.26
CA VAL A 146 -8.61 -43.76 -9.08
C VAL A 146 -9.69 -44.37 -8.17
N ALA A 147 -10.32 -43.58 -7.30
CA ALA A 147 -11.43 -44.04 -6.46
C ALA A 147 -12.80 -44.03 -7.15
N ALA A 148 -12.89 -43.49 -8.37
CA ALA A 148 -14.11 -43.36 -9.16
C ALA A 148 -14.24 -44.42 -10.28
N GLU A 149 -13.26 -45.31 -10.43
CA GLU A 149 -13.28 -46.48 -11.33
C GLU A 149 -13.55 -47.80 -10.58
#